data_AF-A0A3L8BQL7-F1
#
_entry.id   AF-A0A3L8BQL7-F1
#
_cell.length_a   1.000
_cell.length_b   1.000
_cell.length_c   1.000
_cell.angle_alpha   90.00
_cell.angle_beta   90.00
_cell.angle_gamma   90.00
#
_symmetry.space_group_name_H-M   'P 1'
#
loop_
_entity.id
_entity.type
_entity.pdbx_description
1 polymer ?
#
loop_
_entity_poly.entity_id
_entity_poly.type
_entity_poly.pdbx_seq_one_letter_code
_entity_poly.pdbx_strand_id
1 'polypeptide(L)'
;MTRSVTGRLKEDPKVIVERLYRLADKHDVHFTGDSEKGFAKGKGFHVEYLVEGESCTLTVTKKPLLIPWALVESQLEKLFND
;
A
#
# COMPACT_ATOMS: atom_id res chain seq x y z
N MET A 1 -0.80 6.58 -15.69
CA MET A 1 -2.01 6.86 -14.89
C MET A 1 -1.82 6.23 -13.53
N THR A 2 -2.26 6.90 -12.46
CA THR A 2 -2.23 6.41 -11.08
C THR A 2 -3.65 6.05 -10.63
N ARG A 3 -3.75 5.24 -9.57
CA ARG A 3 -5.02 4.93 -8.88
C ARG A 3 -4.81 5.01 -7.38
N SER A 4 -5.79 5.57 -6.69
CA SER A 4 -5.74 5.72 -5.24
C SER A 4 -7.03 5.26 -4.60
N VAL A 5 -6.91 4.74 -3.38
CA VAL A 5 -8.04 4.45 -2.50
C VAL A 5 -7.72 5.03 -1.12
N THR A 6 -8.74 5.48 -0.41
CA THR A 6 -8.62 5.95 0.96
C THR A 6 -9.54 5.15 1.85
N GLY A 7 -9.05 4.73 3.01
CA GLY A 7 -9.87 4.05 4.01
C GLY A 7 -9.31 4.21 5.42
N ARG A 8 -10.12 3.83 6.41
CA ARG A 8 -9.75 3.94 7.82
C ARG A 8 -8.81 2.80 8.21
N LEU A 9 -7.75 3.12 8.94
CA LEU A 9 -6.86 2.12 9.52
C LEU A 9 -7.54 1.45 10.71
N LYS A 10 -7.49 0.12 10.74
CA LYS A 10 -8.05 -0.71 11.83
C LYS A 10 -7.09 -0.90 13.00
N GLU A 11 -5.82 -0.57 12.79
CA GLU A 11 -4.72 -0.76 13.72
C GLU A 11 -3.85 0.50 13.72
N ASP A 12 -3.03 0.67 14.77
CA ASP A 12 -2.07 1.78 14.84
C ASP A 12 -1.10 1.74 13.63
N PRO A 13 -0.86 2.88 12.95
CA PRO A 13 0.02 2.93 11.78
C PRO A 13 1.42 2.37 12.03
N LYS A 14 1.98 2.52 13.24
CA LYS A 14 3.31 2.01 13.59
C LYS A 14 3.35 0.48 13.55
N VAL A 15 2.32 -0.17 14.07
CA VAL A 15 2.21 -1.65 14.06
C VAL A 15 2.11 -2.16 12.62
N ILE A 16 1.35 -1.46 11.77
CA ILE A 16 1.22 -1.79 10.34
C ILE A 16 2.58 -1.66 9.66
N VAL A 17 3.30 -0.56 9.87
CA VAL A 17 4.63 -0.29 9.28
C VAL A 17 5.65 -1.36 9.69
N GLU A 18 5.72 -1.75 10.96
CA GLU A 18 6.59 -2.83 11.42
C GLU A 18 6.26 -4.19 10.78
N ARG A 19 4.97 -4.45 10.51
CA ARG A 19 4.54 -5.65 9.78
C ARG A 19 4.92 -5.57 8.31
N LEU A 20 4.83 -4.40 7.69
CA LEU A 20 5.22 -4.17 6.30
C LEU A 20 6.72 -4.36 6.08
N TYR A 21 7.59 -3.89 6.98
CA TYR A 21 9.03 -4.17 6.88
C TYR A 21 9.34 -5.68 6.89
N ARG A 22 8.68 -6.45 7.76
CA ARG A 22 8.84 -7.91 7.82
C ARG A 22 8.34 -8.62 6.55
N LEU A 23 7.21 -8.17 6.01
CA LEU A 23 6.66 -8.71 4.76
C LEU A 23 7.51 -8.36 3.55
N ALA A 24 8.06 -7.15 3.52
CA ALA A 24 8.90 -6.65 2.45
C ALA A 24 10.15 -7.53 2.29
N ASP A 25 10.85 -7.80 3.39
CA ASP A 25 12.00 -8.71 3.45
C ASP A 25 11.63 -10.12 2.95
N LYS A 26 10.54 -10.69 3.48
CA LYS A 26 10.06 -12.03 3.10
C LYS A 26 9.72 -12.17 1.61
N HIS A 27 9.21 -11.11 0.98
CA HIS A 27 8.67 -11.16 -0.37
C HIS A 27 9.58 -10.54 -1.44
N ASP A 28 10.81 -10.17 -1.10
CA ASP A 28 11.75 -9.47 -1.99
C ASP A 28 11.11 -8.18 -2.56
N VAL A 29 10.49 -7.41 -1.67
CA VAL A 29 9.89 -6.11 -1.96
C VAL A 29 10.67 -5.05 -1.19
N HIS A 30 10.96 -3.93 -1.83
CA HIS A 30 11.56 -2.81 -1.14
C HIS A 30 10.47 -1.95 -0.51
N PHE A 31 10.51 -1.81 0.81
CA PHE A 31 9.61 -0.96 1.58
C PHE A 31 10.41 0.07 2.37
N THR A 32 9.91 1.30 2.40
CA THR A 32 10.44 2.37 3.24
C THR A 32 9.31 3.28 3.66
N GLY A 33 9.32 3.72 4.90
CA GLY A 33 8.29 4.60 5.43
C GLY A 33 8.21 4.61 6.93
N ASP A 34 7.34 5.49 7.42
CA ASP A 34 7.01 5.73 8.82
C ASP A 34 5.48 5.71 9.03
N SER A 35 5.01 6.12 10.21
CA SER A 35 3.58 6.15 10.55
C SER A 35 2.75 7.16 9.76
N GLU A 36 3.37 8.07 9.02
CA GLU A 36 2.71 9.11 8.24
C GLU A 36 2.78 8.83 6.74
N LYS A 37 3.91 8.36 6.22
CA LYS A 37 4.05 8.13 4.77
C LYS A 37 5.15 7.14 4.42
N GLY A 38 5.06 6.63 3.21
CA GLY A 38 6.11 5.78 2.66
C GLY A 38 5.73 5.17 1.32
N PHE A 39 6.51 4.19 0.89
CA PHE A 39 6.26 3.47 -0.35
C PHE A 39 6.76 2.03 -0.32
N ALA A 40 6.15 1.21 -1.17
CA ALA A 40 6.56 -0.14 -1.49
C ALA A 40 6.78 -0.27 -2.99
N LYS A 41 7.92 -0.82 -3.41
CA LYS A 41 8.23 -1.11 -4.82
C LYS A 41 8.87 -2.47 -4.96
N GLY A 42 8.50 -3.18 -6.02
CA GLY A 42 9.02 -4.52 -6.30
C GLY A 42 8.19 -5.19 -7.38
N LYS A 43 8.73 -6.21 -8.03
CA LYS A 43 7.97 -7.07 -8.98
C LYS A 43 7.12 -6.30 -10.01
N GLY A 44 7.61 -5.14 -10.45
CA GLY A 44 6.96 -4.28 -11.44
C GLY A 44 5.87 -3.33 -10.90
N PHE A 45 5.58 -3.31 -9.60
CA PHE A 45 4.67 -2.33 -8.99
C PHE A 45 5.42 -1.24 -8.20
N HIS A 46 4.74 -0.12 -8.00
CA HIS A 46 5.10 0.94 -7.07
C HIS A 46 3.83 1.50 -6.44
N VAL A 47 3.77 1.49 -5.11
CA VAL A 47 2.67 2.00 -4.30
C VAL A 47 3.21 2.92 -3.23
N GLU A 48 2.58 4.07 -3.07
CA GLU A 48 2.85 5.05 -2.02
C GLU A 48 1.68 5.05 -1.04
N TYR A 49 1.94 5.37 0.22
CA TYR A 49 0.89 5.56 1.22
C TYR A 49 1.06 6.87 1.97
N LEU A 50 -0.06 7.45 2.37
CA LEU A 50 -0.14 8.65 3.21
C LEU A 50 -1.22 8.44 4.27
N VAL A 51 -0.85 8.61 5.53
CA VAL A 51 -1.73 8.52 6.70
C VAL A 51 -2.05 9.93 7.17
N GLU A 52 -3.34 10.21 7.30
CA GLU A 52 -3.88 11.47 7.80
C GLU A 52 -4.85 11.16 8.94
N GLY A 53 -4.35 11.28 10.17
CA GLY A 53 -5.09 10.88 11.38
C GLY A 53 -5.33 9.36 11.39
N GLU A 54 -6.60 8.96 11.31
CA GLU A 54 -6.99 7.54 11.27
C GLU A 54 -7.21 7.01 9.84
N SER A 55 -7.06 7.85 8.82
CA SER A 55 -7.27 7.49 7.43
C SER A 55 -5.93 7.26 6.72
N CYS A 56 -5.90 6.29 5.81
CA CYS A 56 -4.74 6.03 4.95
C CYS A 56 -5.16 6.04 3.49
N THR A 57 -4.42 6.77 2.68
CA THR A 57 -4.55 6.81 1.22
C THR A 57 -3.42 6.01 0.60
N LEU A 58 -3.75 4.93 -0.12
CA LEU A 58 -2.82 4.17 -0.94
C LEU A 58 -2.88 4.67 -2.38
N THR A 59 -1.73 4.91 -3.00
CA THR A 59 -1.61 5.36 -4.38
C THR A 59 -0.69 4.43 -5.17
N VAL A 60 -1.26 3.70 -6.12
CA VAL A 60 -0.50 2.86 -7.05
C VAL A 60 -0.01 3.74 -8.21
N THR A 61 1.28 4.07 -8.20
CA THR A 61 1.92 4.89 -9.22
C THR A 61 2.38 4.05 -10.42
N LYS A 62 2.68 2.77 -10.18
CA LYS A 62 3.02 1.79 -11.22
C LYS A 62 2.37 0.46 -10.90
N LYS A 63 1.61 -0.09 -11.85
CA LYS A 63 1.08 -1.45 -11.77
C LYS A 63 2.04 -2.44 -12.48
N PRO A 64 2.04 -3.72 -12.08
CA PRO A 64 2.72 -4.75 -12.85
C PRO A 64 2.19 -4.83 -14.29
N LEU A 65 3.05 -5.33 -15.19
CA LEU A 65 2.64 -5.65 -16.55
C LEU A 65 1.59 -6.79 -16.53
N LEU A 66 0.67 -6.77 -17.49
CA LEU A 66 -0.41 -7.77 -17.64
C LEU A 66 -1.51 -7.78 -16.56
N ILE A 67 -1.36 -7.04 -15.47
CA ILE A 67 -2.43 -6.90 -14.46
C ILE A 67 -3.39 -5.76 -14.84
N PRO A 68 -4.71 -6.00 -14.97
CA PRO A 68 -5.69 -4.95 -15.26
C PRO A 68 -5.87 -3.99 -14.08
N TRP A 69 -6.21 -2.72 -14.37
CA TRP A 69 -6.50 -1.74 -13.31
C TRP A 69 -7.68 -2.15 -12.42
N ALA A 70 -8.74 -2.71 -13.01
CA ALA A 70 -9.89 -3.20 -12.24
C ALA A 70 -9.50 -4.23 -11.17
N LEU A 71 -8.50 -5.07 -11.44
CA LEU A 71 -8.00 -6.03 -10.44
C LEU A 71 -7.20 -5.32 -9.34
N VAL A 72 -6.39 -4.32 -9.70
CA VAL A 72 -5.65 -3.49 -8.72
C VAL A 72 -6.63 -2.77 -7.80
N GLU A 73 -7.64 -2.10 -8.35
CA GLU A 73 -8.69 -1.38 -7.62
C GLU A 73 -9.43 -2.32 -6.67
N SER A 74 -9.88 -3.49 -7.15
CA SER A 74 -10.56 -4.48 -6.30
C SER A 74 -9.70 -4.98 -5.14
N GLN A 75 -8.39 -5.17 -5.33
CA GLN A 75 -7.49 -5.57 -4.24
C GLN A 75 -7.25 -4.44 -3.24
N LEU A 76 -7.13 -3.21 -3.72
CA LEU A 76 -6.97 -2.02 -2.89
C LEU A 76 -8.20 -1.79 -2.01
N GLU A 77 -9.40 -1.89 -2.56
CA GLU A 77 -10.66 -1.72 -1.81
C GLU A 77 -10.82 -2.76 -0.69
N LYS A 78 -10.40 -4.00 -0.93
CA LYS A 78 -10.44 -5.07 0.08
C LYS A 78 -9.57 -4.78 1.30
N LEU A 79 -8.48 -4.03 1.15
CA LEU A 79 -7.60 -3.69 2.29
C LEU A 79 -8.30 -2.83 3.35
N PHE A 80 -9.37 -2.12 2.97
CA PHE A 80 -10.10 -1.22 3.86
C PHE A 80 -11.52 -1.69 4.18
N ASN A 81 -12.13 -2.50 3.31
CA ASN A 81 -13.51 -2.96 3.46
C ASN A 81 -13.67 -4.37 4.06
N ASP A 82 -12.58 -5.14 4.21
CA ASP A 82 -12.59 -6.46 4.85
C ASP A 82 -12.11 -6.39 6.30
#